data_AF-A0AAD6RXE5-F1
#
_entry.id   AF-A0AAD6RXE5-F1
#
_cell.length_a   1.000
_cell.length_b   1.000
_cell.length_c   1.000
_cell.angle_alpha   90.00
_cell.angle_beta   90.00
_cell.angle_gamma   90.00
#
_symmetry.space_group_name_H-M   'P 1'
#
loop_
_entity.id
_entity.type
_entity.pdbx_description
1 polymer ?
#
loop_
_entity_poly.entity_id
_entity_poly.type
_entity_poly.pdbx_seq_one_letter_code
_entity_poly.pdbx_strand_id
1 'polypeptide(L)'
;MLLLDSLDRRLGTLPPREGIQLYMARVDPHLISGCEVALDVTSRLVKKLEKPQLRFLRRLLGLNPRSMRAVLFTETGLLPIRYRRATSIIVLHHAKYWAHLPDDHYAHAAYMESLRLSTQDHVSWAADLRSVLGAFPIPVACPESALESAESIDAVISAVESSCEQTMQGELDRAARTYLLRKRLERDDKGNLRTSGSIKFLGHGDSCRFCQMEVEDETHAALVYFLRDVFGLRPSLPHSSVQTQSAEDFLACLLLDQAITSRMARYVYDMLQIFETQAMWVPPEHFNLIG
;
A
#
# COMPACT_ATOMS: atom_id res chain seq x y z
N MET A 1 -3.67 -4.90 17.75
CA MET A 1 -2.69 -5.92 18.20
C MET A 1 -3.30 -7.01 19.09
N LEU A 2 -4.31 -6.71 19.92
CA LEU A 2 -5.16 -7.72 20.59
C LEU A 2 -5.96 -8.60 19.60
N LEU A 3 -6.17 -8.08 18.38
CA LEU A 3 -6.89 -8.75 17.29
C LEU A 3 -6.29 -10.11 16.91
N LEU A 4 -4.99 -10.20 16.57
CA LEU A 4 -4.37 -11.49 16.19
C LEU A 4 -4.43 -12.51 17.33
N ASP A 5 -4.18 -12.09 18.57
CA ASP A 5 -4.28 -12.96 19.75
C ASP A 5 -5.70 -13.48 19.98
N SER A 6 -6.70 -12.61 19.80
CA SER A 6 -8.10 -12.98 19.94
C SER A 6 -8.59 -13.83 18.79
N LEU A 7 -8.05 -13.64 17.58
CA LEU A 7 -8.37 -14.42 16.40
C LEU A 7 -7.73 -15.80 16.47
N ASP A 8 -6.44 -15.90 16.82
CA ASP A 8 -5.74 -17.18 17.00
C ASP A 8 -6.44 -18.07 18.03
N ARG A 9 -6.93 -17.47 19.12
CA ARG A 9 -7.69 -18.17 20.17
C ARG A 9 -9.07 -18.66 19.73
N ARG A 10 -9.69 -18.00 18.74
CA ARG A 10 -11.06 -18.30 18.28
C ARG A 10 -11.09 -19.14 17.00
N LEU A 11 -10.09 -19.01 16.15
CA LEU A 11 -10.05 -19.60 14.80
C LEU A 11 -8.90 -20.60 14.61
N GLY A 12 -7.98 -20.71 15.57
CA GLY A 12 -6.74 -21.47 15.41
C GLY A 12 -5.66 -20.66 14.68
N THR A 13 -4.61 -21.32 14.18
CA THR A 13 -3.51 -20.64 13.49
C THR A 13 -3.99 -20.03 12.17
N LEU A 14 -3.98 -18.69 12.07
CA LEU A 14 -4.33 -17.98 10.86
C LEU A 14 -3.28 -18.23 9.76
N PRO A 15 -3.66 -18.67 8.55
CA PRO A 15 -2.68 -18.86 7.50
C PRO A 15 -2.07 -17.53 7.03
N PRO A 16 -0.83 -17.52 6.52
CA PRO A 16 -0.11 -16.28 6.22
C PRO A 16 -0.82 -15.35 5.24
N ARG A 17 -1.53 -15.89 4.24
CA ARG A 17 -2.19 -15.09 3.22
C ARG A 17 -3.33 -14.25 3.80
N GLU A 18 -4.20 -14.87 4.59
CA GLU A 18 -5.33 -14.23 5.26
C GLU A 18 -4.83 -13.25 6.34
N GLY A 19 -3.74 -13.60 7.03
CA GLY A 19 -3.09 -12.68 7.96
C GLY A 19 -2.50 -11.44 7.28
N ILE A 20 -1.95 -11.58 6.08
CA ILE A 20 -1.50 -10.43 5.28
C ILE A 20 -2.71 -9.58 4.85
N GLN A 21 -3.81 -10.18 4.40
CA GLN A 21 -5.03 -9.43 4.08
C GLN A 21 -5.53 -8.63 5.28
N LEU A 22 -5.57 -9.25 6.47
CA LEU A 22 -5.97 -8.57 7.69
C LEU A 22 -4.99 -7.46 8.10
N TYR A 23 -3.70 -7.64 7.86
CA TYR A 23 -2.70 -6.59 8.01
C TYR A 23 -3.01 -5.40 7.10
N MET A 24 -3.21 -5.65 5.80
CA MET A 24 -3.51 -4.62 4.81
C MET A 24 -4.80 -3.86 5.14
N ALA A 25 -5.82 -4.56 5.65
CA ALA A 25 -7.11 -3.94 5.95
C ALA A 25 -7.14 -3.17 7.28
N ARG A 26 -6.41 -3.62 8.31
CA ARG A 26 -6.59 -3.12 9.69
C ARG A 26 -5.35 -2.54 10.36
N VAL A 27 -4.16 -2.84 9.86
CA VAL A 27 -2.91 -2.35 10.48
C VAL A 27 -2.24 -1.34 9.57
N ASP A 28 -2.13 -1.67 8.29
CA ASP A 28 -1.45 -0.85 7.31
C ASP A 28 -2.05 0.56 7.17
N PRO A 29 -3.38 0.79 7.13
CA PRO A 29 -3.96 2.13 6.97
C PRO A 29 -3.55 3.07 8.10
N HIS A 30 -3.46 2.56 9.33
CA HIS A 30 -2.98 3.34 10.47
C HIS A 30 -1.48 3.61 10.42
N LEU A 31 -0.70 2.70 9.83
CA LEU A 31 0.72 2.89 9.65
C LEU A 31 1.03 3.82 8.48
N ILE A 32 0.20 3.94 7.45
CA ILE A 32 0.45 4.83 6.31
C ILE A 32 -0.25 6.18 6.41
N SER A 33 -1.21 6.33 7.32
CA SER A 33 -1.97 7.57 7.49
C SER A 33 -1.09 8.81 7.63
N GLY A 34 -1.35 9.81 6.77
CA GLY A 34 -0.71 11.12 6.80
C GLY A 34 0.73 11.15 6.29
N CYS A 35 1.24 10.05 5.72
CA CYS A 35 2.60 10.00 5.19
C CYS A 35 2.79 10.86 3.93
N GLU A 36 1.72 11.16 3.21
CA GLU A 36 1.68 12.01 2.02
C GLU A 36 1.97 13.49 2.34
N VAL A 37 1.56 13.96 3.52
CA VAL A 37 1.82 15.33 3.98
C VAL A 37 3.07 15.39 4.85
N ALA A 38 3.24 14.44 5.77
CA ALA A 38 4.31 14.43 6.75
C ALA A 38 5.37 13.37 6.40
N LEU A 39 6.42 13.81 5.70
CA LEU A 39 7.52 12.96 5.29
C LEU A 39 8.36 12.49 6.48
N ASP A 40 8.89 11.28 6.37
CA ASP A 40 9.58 10.56 7.44
C ASP A 40 11.08 10.98 7.53
N VAL A 41 11.36 12.28 7.62
CA VAL A 41 12.72 12.86 7.67
C VAL A 41 13.53 12.32 8.86
N THR A 42 12.87 12.05 9.99
CA THR A 42 13.54 11.57 11.21
C THR A 42 13.50 10.05 11.34
N SER A 43 14.66 9.41 11.15
CA SER A 43 14.84 7.94 11.27
C SER A 43 14.40 7.34 12.63
N ARG A 44 14.42 8.13 13.72
CA ARG A 44 13.95 7.69 15.05
C ARG A 44 12.45 7.42 15.10
N LEU A 45 11.65 8.22 14.39
CA LEU A 45 10.19 8.08 14.36
C LEU A 45 9.78 6.89 13.50
N VAL A 46 10.44 6.71 12.35
CA VAL A 46 10.27 5.53 11.48
C VAL A 46 10.51 4.23 12.23
N LYS A 47 11.56 4.17 13.06
CA LYS A 47 11.84 2.98 13.91
C LYS A 47 10.70 2.65 14.88
N LYS A 48 9.88 3.61 15.30
CA LYS A 48 8.70 3.32 16.15
C LYS A 48 7.59 2.65 15.34
N LEU A 49 7.44 3.01 14.07
CA LEU A 49 6.45 2.47 13.14
C LEU A 49 6.85 1.09 12.57
N GLU A 50 8.16 0.85 12.42
CA GLU A 50 8.69 -0.47 12.04
C GLU A 50 8.33 -1.56 13.09
N LYS A 51 8.23 -1.19 14.37
CA LYS A 51 8.00 -2.15 15.46
C LYS A 51 6.65 -2.88 15.35
N PRO A 52 5.50 -2.20 15.20
CA PRO A 52 4.21 -2.85 14.96
C PRO A 52 4.22 -3.82 13.77
N GLN A 53 4.76 -3.39 12.62
CA GLN A 53 4.82 -4.21 11.41
C GLN A 53 5.66 -5.49 11.64
N LEU A 54 6.88 -5.34 12.14
CA LEU A 54 7.77 -6.48 12.40
C LEU A 54 7.19 -7.43 13.44
N ARG A 55 6.50 -6.91 14.46
CA ARG A 55 5.85 -7.73 15.48
C ARG A 55 4.69 -8.52 14.88
N PHE A 56 3.89 -7.90 14.03
CA PHE A 56 2.79 -8.56 13.33
C PHE A 56 3.32 -9.72 12.47
N LEU A 57 4.31 -9.46 11.61
CA LEU A 57 4.82 -10.47 10.68
C LEU A 57 5.52 -11.63 11.38
N ARG A 58 6.28 -11.35 12.45
CA ARG A 58 6.90 -12.42 13.24
C ARG A 58 5.87 -13.32 13.88
N ARG A 59 4.78 -12.75 14.36
CA ARG A 59 3.70 -13.52 14.96
C ARG A 59 2.97 -14.35 13.91
N LEU A 60 2.65 -13.75 12.78
CA LEU A 60 1.98 -14.43 11.67
C LEU A 60 2.75 -15.65 11.19
N LEU A 61 4.08 -15.52 11.07
CA LEU A 61 4.96 -16.61 10.62
C LEU A 61 5.44 -17.53 11.75
N GLY A 62 5.04 -17.30 13.01
CA GLY A 62 5.52 -18.08 14.15
C GLY A 62 7.02 -17.94 14.43
N LEU A 63 7.66 -16.83 14.03
CA LEU A 63 9.10 -16.61 14.12
C LEU A 63 9.51 -15.90 15.41
N ASN A 64 10.74 -16.17 15.85
CA ASN A 64 11.33 -15.54 17.04
C ASN A 64 11.41 -14.01 16.90
N PRO A 65 11.24 -13.22 17.98
CA PRO A 65 11.48 -11.76 17.99
C PRO A 65 12.83 -11.30 17.42
N ARG A 66 13.85 -12.16 17.43
CA ARG A 66 15.19 -11.93 16.88
C ARG A 66 15.35 -12.42 15.43
N SER A 67 14.27 -12.82 14.77
CA SER A 67 14.31 -13.24 13.36
C SER A 67 14.78 -12.11 12.46
N MET A 68 15.49 -12.49 11.40
CA MET A 68 15.98 -11.58 10.36
C MET A 68 14.83 -10.85 9.68
N ARG A 69 15.01 -9.56 9.41
CA ARG A 69 13.99 -8.70 8.81
C ARG A 69 13.73 -9.07 7.35
N ALA A 70 14.79 -9.25 6.56
CA ALA A 70 14.64 -9.61 5.15
C ALA A 70 13.72 -10.82 4.93
N VAL A 71 13.89 -11.89 5.72
CA VAL A 71 13.07 -13.10 5.64
C VAL A 71 11.57 -12.82 5.84
N LEU A 72 11.22 -11.86 6.72
CA LEU A 72 9.82 -11.52 6.96
C LEU A 72 9.19 -10.92 5.70
N PHE A 73 9.91 -10.02 5.04
CA PHE A 73 9.40 -9.27 3.89
C PHE A 73 9.45 -10.11 2.60
N THR A 74 10.48 -10.92 2.42
CA THR A 74 10.60 -11.80 1.25
C THR A 74 9.56 -12.92 1.25
N GLU A 75 9.24 -13.50 2.41
CA GLU A 75 8.26 -14.59 2.51
C GLU A 75 6.80 -14.09 2.55
N THR A 76 6.56 -12.84 2.92
CA THR A 76 5.20 -12.25 2.95
C THR A 76 4.88 -11.38 1.75
N GLY A 77 5.88 -11.02 0.94
CA GLY A 77 5.74 -10.02 -0.12
C GLY A 77 5.42 -8.61 0.40
N LEU A 78 5.46 -8.35 1.71
CA LEU A 78 5.19 -7.00 2.22
C LEU A 78 6.42 -6.10 2.08
N LEU A 79 6.18 -4.84 1.75
CA LEU A 79 7.22 -3.82 1.81
C LEU A 79 7.50 -3.42 3.27
N PRO A 80 8.78 -3.25 3.66
CA PRO A 80 9.10 -2.63 4.94
C PRO A 80 8.48 -1.24 5.02
N ILE A 81 7.96 -0.87 6.19
CA ILE A 81 7.19 0.38 6.35
C ILE A 81 8.01 1.62 5.97
N ARG A 82 9.34 1.57 6.03
CA ARG A 82 10.21 2.64 5.55
C ARG A 82 10.15 2.81 4.03
N TYR A 83 10.03 1.74 3.26
CA TYR A 83 9.87 1.85 1.81
C TYR A 83 8.40 2.15 1.45
N ARG A 84 7.46 1.61 2.25
CA ARG A 84 6.02 1.82 2.05
C ARG A 84 5.55 3.25 2.39
N ARG A 85 5.87 3.76 3.59
CA ARG A 85 5.64 5.16 4.01
C ARG A 85 6.73 6.09 3.52
N ALA A 86 7.96 5.80 3.94
CA ALA A 86 8.90 6.88 4.21
C ALA A 86 9.37 7.57 2.95
N THR A 87 9.21 6.98 1.76
CA THR A 87 10.04 7.49 0.67
C THR A 87 9.56 7.41 -0.78
N SER A 88 8.62 6.56 -1.23
CA SER A 88 8.25 6.69 -2.65
C SER A 88 6.91 6.20 -3.11
N ILE A 89 6.39 5.04 -2.71
CA ILE A 89 5.23 4.54 -3.48
C ILE A 89 4.00 5.42 -3.19
N ILE A 90 3.51 5.48 -1.96
CA ILE A 90 2.31 6.29 -1.67
C ILE A 90 2.57 7.77 -1.95
N VAL A 91 3.69 8.30 -1.44
CA VAL A 91 4.06 9.71 -1.57
C VAL A 91 4.28 10.12 -3.03
N LEU A 92 4.97 9.32 -3.86
CA LEU A 92 5.15 9.64 -5.28
C LEU A 92 3.91 9.36 -6.11
N HIS A 93 3.05 8.41 -5.74
CA HIS A 93 1.74 8.28 -6.38
C HIS A 93 0.91 9.56 -6.14
N HIS A 94 0.96 10.13 -4.93
CA HIS A 94 0.37 11.44 -4.66
C HIS A 94 1.07 12.58 -5.41
N ALA A 95 2.40 12.57 -5.51
CA ALA A 95 3.15 13.56 -6.29
C ALA A 95 2.77 13.50 -7.78
N LYS A 96 2.67 12.29 -8.34
CA LYS A 96 2.19 12.03 -9.69
C LYS A 96 0.77 12.57 -9.85
N TYR A 97 -0.11 12.30 -8.90
CA TYR A 97 -1.46 12.84 -8.90
C TYR A 97 -1.46 14.38 -8.90
N TRP A 98 -0.68 15.02 -8.03
CA TRP A 98 -0.58 16.49 -7.97
C TRP A 98 -0.01 17.09 -9.25
N ALA A 99 0.95 16.41 -9.89
CA ALA A 99 1.52 16.83 -11.17
C ALA A 99 0.51 16.79 -12.33
N HIS A 100 -0.49 15.90 -12.29
CA HIS A 100 -1.54 15.81 -13.33
C HIS A 100 -2.73 16.76 -13.11
N LEU A 101 -2.87 17.37 -11.93
CA LEU A 101 -3.99 18.25 -11.65
C LEU A 101 -3.92 19.54 -12.48
N PRO A 102 -5.06 20.17 -12.80
CA PRO A 102 -5.09 21.45 -13.50
C PRO A 102 -4.37 22.56 -12.70
N ASP A 103 -3.82 23.55 -13.42
CA ASP A 103 -3.10 24.69 -12.83
C ASP A 103 -3.92 25.50 -11.81
N ASP A 104 -5.25 25.52 -11.96
CA ASP A 104 -6.18 26.22 -11.06
C ASP A 104 -6.43 25.45 -9.74
N HIS A 105 -5.95 24.22 -9.63
CA HIS A 105 -6.12 23.42 -8.42
C HIS A 105 -5.05 23.77 -7.37
N TYR A 106 -5.48 24.13 -6.16
CA TYR A 106 -4.58 24.53 -5.06
C TYR A 106 -3.46 23.53 -4.76
N ALA A 107 -3.75 22.23 -4.82
CA ALA A 107 -2.75 21.19 -4.61
C ALA A 107 -1.65 21.20 -5.69
N HIS A 108 -1.99 21.46 -6.95
CA HIS A 108 -1.02 21.60 -8.03
C HIS A 108 -0.14 22.84 -7.82
N ALA A 109 -0.76 23.99 -7.54
CA ALA A 109 -0.03 25.24 -7.27
C ALA A 109 0.92 25.11 -6.07
N ALA A 110 0.46 24.48 -4.97
CA ALA A 110 1.29 24.23 -3.80
C ALA A 110 2.44 23.25 -4.09
N TYR A 111 2.19 22.22 -4.91
CA TYR A 111 3.20 21.28 -5.34
C TYR A 111 4.29 21.95 -6.19
N MET A 112 3.90 22.72 -7.21
CA MET A 112 4.83 23.47 -8.06
C MET A 112 5.65 24.48 -7.26
N GLU A 113 5.04 25.19 -6.30
CA GLU A 113 5.79 26.09 -5.42
C GLU A 113 6.76 25.32 -4.52
N SER A 114 6.40 24.12 -4.05
CA SER A 114 7.32 23.28 -3.27
C SER A 114 8.56 22.85 -4.06
N LEU A 115 8.39 22.58 -5.36
CA LEU A 115 9.49 22.27 -6.29
C LEU A 115 10.38 23.51 -6.48
N ARG A 116 9.76 24.68 -6.73
CA ARG A 116 10.48 25.96 -6.89
C ARG A 116 11.26 26.36 -5.64
N LEU A 117 10.70 26.16 -4.45
CA LEU A 117 11.40 26.41 -3.19
C LEU A 117 12.58 25.46 -3.00
N SER A 118 12.46 24.21 -3.46
CA SER A 118 13.56 23.26 -3.37
C SER A 118 14.74 23.62 -4.28
N THR A 119 14.52 24.23 -5.44
CA THR A 119 15.62 24.69 -6.31
C THR A 119 16.33 25.93 -5.76
N GLN A 120 15.71 26.61 -4.80
CA GLN A 120 16.27 27.74 -4.06
C GLN A 120 16.89 27.33 -2.72
N ASP A 121 17.11 26.02 -2.50
CA ASP A 121 17.63 25.46 -1.24
C ASP A 121 16.81 25.83 0.01
N HIS A 122 15.52 26.13 -0.17
CA HIS A 122 14.60 26.38 0.94
C HIS A 122 13.96 25.07 1.42
N VAL A 123 13.61 25.04 2.71
CA VAL A 123 12.90 23.91 3.30
C VAL A 123 11.53 23.82 2.64
N SER A 124 11.28 22.69 1.98
CA SER A 124 10.04 22.40 1.28
C SER A 124 9.75 20.91 1.33
N TRP A 125 8.51 20.54 1.03
CA TRP A 125 8.11 19.15 0.91
C TRP A 125 8.99 18.37 -0.09
N ALA A 126 9.36 18.98 -1.23
CA ALA A 126 10.22 18.34 -2.23
C ALA A 126 11.67 18.19 -1.75
N ALA A 127 12.22 19.16 -1.01
CA ALA A 127 13.54 19.07 -0.41
C ALA A 127 13.60 17.98 0.67
N ASP A 128 12.55 17.87 1.49
CA ASP A 128 12.41 16.81 2.48
C ASP A 128 12.33 15.43 1.80
N LEU A 129 11.57 15.29 0.71
CA LEU A 129 11.46 14.04 -0.04
C LEU A 129 12.82 13.58 -0.58
N ARG A 130 13.60 14.50 -1.18
CA ARG A 130 14.97 14.20 -1.65
C ARG A 130 15.87 13.78 -0.49
N SER A 131 15.74 14.42 0.66
CA SER A 131 16.49 14.07 1.87
C SER A 131 16.14 12.66 2.36
N VAL A 132 14.86 12.25 2.32
CA VAL A 132 14.49 10.89 2.71
C VAL A 132 14.96 9.85 1.69
N LEU A 133 14.88 10.14 0.39
CA LEU A 133 15.40 9.28 -0.69
C LEU A 133 16.91 9.05 -0.56
N GLY A 134 17.66 10.08 -0.16
CA GLY A 134 19.09 9.99 0.13
C GLY A 134 19.41 9.23 1.42
N ALA A 135 18.50 9.20 2.39
CA ALA A 135 18.71 8.57 3.70
C ALA A 135 18.46 7.04 3.70
N PHE A 136 18.11 6.46 2.56
CA PHE A 136 17.94 5.02 2.43
C PHE A 136 19.26 4.23 2.59
N PRO A 137 19.19 2.95 2.99
CA PRO A 137 20.36 2.06 2.99
C PRO A 137 21.10 2.01 1.65
N ILE A 138 20.35 2.05 0.55
CA ILE A 138 20.86 2.28 -0.80
C ILE A 138 20.22 3.60 -1.27
N PRO A 139 20.98 4.70 -1.34
CA PRO A 139 20.46 6.01 -1.71
C PRO A 139 19.84 5.99 -3.10
N VAL A 140 18.70 6.65 -3.25
CA VAL A 140 18.00 6.79 -4.53
C VAL A 140 18.19 8.22 -5.02
N ALA A 141 18.80 8.36 -6.19
CA ALA A 141 19.02 9.67 -6.80
C ALA A 141 17.70 10.26 -7.28
N CYS A 142 17.40 11.49 -6.84
CA CYS A 142 16.22 12.23 -7.24
C CYS A 142 16.66 13.63 -7.69
N PRO A 143 17.03 13.80 -8.97
CA PRO A 143 17.39 15.11 -9.50
C PRO A 143 16.18 16.04 -9.49
N GLU A 144 16.42 17.34 -9.69
CA GLU A 144 15.37 18.37 -9.60
C GLU A 144 14.20 18.09 -10.54
N SER A 145 14.51 17.74 -11.79
CA SER A 145 13.55 17.41 -12.84
C SER A 145 12.81 16.09 -12.64
N ALA A 146 13.24 15.23 -11.71
CA ALA A 146 12.63 13.91 -11.52
C ALA A 146 11.24 13.93 -10.88
N LEU A 147 10.82 15.08 -10.36
CA LEU A 147 9.50 15.27 -9.74
C LEU A 147 8.57 16.13 -10.62
N GLU A 148 8.99 16.55 -11.80
CA GLU A 148 8.21 17.44 -12.67
C GLU A 148 7.26 16.68 -13.59
N SER A 149 7.65 15.48 -14.05
CA SER A 149 6.87 14.66 -14.97
C SER A 149 6.43 13.35 -14.34
N ALA A 150 5.21 12.91 -14.68
CA ALA A 150 4.68 11.60 -14.32
C ALA A 150 5.63 10.45 -14.66
N GLU A 151 6.23 10.47 -15.85
CA GLU A 151 7.16 9.44 -16.32
C GLU A 151 8.44 9.42 -15.47
N SER A 152 8.93 10.61 -15.11
CA SER A 152 10.11 10.75 -14.27
C SER A 152 9.84 10.27 -12.83
N ILE A 153 8.63 10.50 -12.33
CA ILE A 153 8.19 10.03 -11.03
C ILE A 153 8.10 8.49 -11.02
N ASP A 154 7.58 7.87 -12.08
CA ASP A 154 7.52 6.40 -12.22
C ASP A 154 8.93 5.78 -12.25
N ALA A 155 9.92 6.47 -12.85
CA ALA A 155 11.31 6.04 -12.80
C ALA A 155 11.89 6.08 -11.38
N VAL A 156 11.54 7.10 -10.58
CA VAL A 156 11.94 7.17 -9.16
C VAL A 156 11.24 6.07 -8.35
N ILE A 157 9.96 5.79 -8.59
CA ILE A 157 9.23 4.67 -7.95
C ILE A 157 9.98 3.36 -8.20
N SER A 158 10.29 3.08 -9.47
CA SER A 158 11.01 1.87 -9.89
C SER A 158 12.41 1.78 -9.24
N ALA A 159 13.10 2.91 -9.09
CA ALA A 159 14.40 2.98 -8.44
C ALA A 159 14.30 2.70 -6.93
N VAL A 160 13.23 3.14 -6.26
CA VAL A 160 13.00 2.81 -4.84
C VAL A 160 12.66 1.34 -4.64
N GLU A 161 11.84 0.75 -5.51
CA GLU A 161 11.55 -0.69 -5.49
C GLU A 161 12.85 -1.50 -5.64
N SER A 162 13.69 -1.11 -6.61
CA SER A 162 15.02 -1.70 -6.82
C SER A 162 15.94 -1.53 -5.60
N SER A 163 15.94 -0.36 -4.97
CA SER A 163 16.72 -0.11 -3.74
C SER A 163 16.25 -0.99 -2.58
N CYS A 164 14.94 -1.19 -2.43
CA CYS A 164 14.36 -2.08 -1.42
C CYS A 164 14.78 -3.52 -1.67
N GLU A 165 14.60 -4.01 -2.89
CA GLU A 165 14.97 -5.36 -3.31
C GLU A 165 16.46 -5.63 -3.04
N GLN A 166 17.34 -4.75 -3.52
CA GLN A 166 18.79 -4.89 -3.32
C GLN A 166 19.18 -4.85 -1.85
N THR A 167 18.50 -4.03 -1.04
CA THR A 167 18.75 -3.98 0.41
C THR A 167 18.37 -5.31 1.07
N MET A 168 17.19 -5.85 0.75
CA MET A 168 16.73 -7.13 1.31
C MET A 168 17.60 -8.30 0.82
N GLN A 169 17.94 -8.32 -0.47
CA GLN A 169 18.80 -9.33 -1.06
C GLN A 169 20.21 -9.30 -0.44
N GLY A 170 20.77 -8.09 -0.23
CA GLY A 170 22.03 -7.91 0.47
C GLY A 170 22.02 -8.42 1.92
N GLU A 171 20.91 -8.27 2.64
CA GLU A 171 20.73 -8.86 3.98
C GLU A 171 20.71 -10.40 3.93
N LEU A 172 20.03 -10.99 2.93
CA LEU A 172 19.97 -12.44 2.74
C LEU A 172 21.33 -13.04 2.32
N ASP A 173 22.09 -12.36 1.47
CA ASP A 173 23.37 -12.87 1.00
C ASP A 173 24.45 -12.83 2.08
N ARG A 174 24.38 -11.85 3.00
CA ARG A 174 25.31 -11.73 4.13
C ARG A 174 25.07 -12.78 5.22
N ALA A 175 23.85 -13.26 5.38
CA ALA A 175 23.54 -14.20 6.45
C ALA A 175 23.80 -15.65 6.05
N ALA A 176 24.67 -16.35 6.78
CA ALA A 176 24.97 -17.76 6.51
C ALA A 176 23.73 -18.69 6.58
N ARG A 177 22.71 -18.31 7.37
CA ARG A 177 21.52 -19.13 7.64
C ARG A 177 20.46 -19.10 6.54
N THR A 178 20.56 -18.16 5.60
CA THR A 178 19.57 -17.94 4.53
C THR A 178 20.00 -18.55 3.21
N TYR A 179 20.95 -19.51 3.21
CA TYR A 179 21.44 -20.15 1.99
C TYR A 179 20.33 -20.82 1.15
N LEU A 180 19.24 -21.27 1.78
CA LEU A 180 18.06 -21.82 1.10
C LEU A 180 17.16 -20.76 0.42
N LEU A 181 17.33 -19.49 0.78
CA LEU A 181 16.60 -18.36 0.19
C LEU A 181 17.39 -17.70 -0.95
N ARG A 182 18.66 -18.05 -1.13
CA ARG A 182 19.51 -17.48 -2.18
C ARG A 182 19.21 -18.15 -3.51
N LYS A 183 19.03 -17.36 -4.57
CA LYS A 183 18.81 -17.84 -5.95
C LYS A 183 17.64 -18.83 -6.06
N ARG A 184 16.63 -18.73 -5.19
CA ARG A 184 15.44 -19.57 -5.25
C ARG A 184 14.79 -19.38 -6.62
N LEU A 185 14.35 -20.45 -7.29
CA LEU A 185 13.61 -20.33 -8.54
C LEU A 185 12.11 -20.27 -8.20
N GLU A 186 11.47 -19.17 -8.51
CA GLU A 186 10.02 -19.00 -8.36
C GLU A 186 9.35 -19.07 -9.72
N ARG A 187 8.14 -19.62 -9.75
CA ARG A 187 7.32 -19.63 -10.96
C ARG A 187 6.66 -18.26 -11.08
N ASP A 188 6.81 -17.61 -12.22
CA ASP A 188 6.01 -16.43 -12.54
C ASP A 188 4.54 -16.81 -12.78
N ASP A 189 3.69 -15.80 -12.95
CA ASP A 189 2.24 -16.00 -13.16
C ASP A 189 1.95 -16.72 -14.50
N LYS A 190 2.97 -16.85 -15.36
CA LYS A 190 2.96 -17.58 -16.63
C LYS A 190 3.59 -18.98 -16.52
N GLY A 191 4.03 -19.39 -15.32
CA GLY A 191 4.63 -20.68 -15.02
C GLY A 191 6.13 -20.82 -15.30
N ASN A 192 6.83 -19.77 -15.75
CA ASN A 192 8.26 -19.79 -16.03
C ASN A 192 9.09 -19.66 -14.75
N LEU A 193 10.20 -20.39 -14.68
CA LEU A 193 11.14 -20.30 -13.56
C LEU A 193 11.98 -19.02 -13.67
N ARG A 194 11.83 -18.12 -12.71
CA ARG A 194 12.69 -16.93 -12.53
C ARG A 194 13.50 -17.08 -11.26
N THR A 195 14.76 -16.67 -11.28
CA THR A 195 15.53 -16.51 -10.05
C THR A 195 14.88 -15.40 -9.21
N SER A 196 14.46 -15.76 -8.00
CA SER A 196 14.02 -14.94 -6.87
C SER A 196 15.18 -14.04 -6.42
N GLY A 197 15.57 -13.13 -7.32
CA GLY A 197 16.23 -11.87 -6.98
C GLY A 197 15.16 -10.80 -6.82
N SER A 198 14.19 -10.81 -7.74
CA SER A 198 13.02 -9.95 -7.72
C SER A 198 12.00 -10.44 -6.70
N ILE A 199 12.13 -9.98 -5.46
CA ILE A 199 11.06 -10.03 -4.46
C ILE A 199 9.85 -9.35 -5.11
N LYS A 200 8.84 -10.12 -5.52
CA LYS A 200 7.55 -9.55 -5.87
C LYS A 200 6.92 -9.06 -4.59
N PHE A 201 7.11 -7.78 -4.30
CA PHE A 201 6.29 -7.15 -3.29
C PHE A 201 4.84 -7.20 -3.76
N LEU A 202 3.92 -7.53 -2.85
CA LEU A 202 2.49 -7.36 -3.07
C LEU A 202 2.29 -5.87 -3.38
N GLY A 203 2.17 -5.60 -4.69
CA GLY A 203 2.08 -4.27 -5.23
C GLY A 203 0.84 -3.58 -4.69
N HIS A 204 0.96 -2.27 -4.48
CA HIS A 204 -0.18 -1.36 -4.40
C HIS A 204 -0.86 -1.16 -5.78
N GLY A 205 -0.68 -2.09 -6.71
CA GLY A 205 -0.89 -1.88 -8.15
C GLY A 205 -2.13 -2.55 -8.72
N ASP A 206 -2.87 -3.35 -7.96
CA ASP A 206 -4.10 -3.93 -8.46
C ASP A 206 -5.19 -2.88 -8.29
N SER A 207 -5.37 -2.02 -9.30
CA SER A 207 -6.47 -1.06 -9.26
C SER A 207 -7.79 -1.82 -9.24
N CYS A 208 -8.71 -1.37 -8.40
CA CYS A 208 -10.04 -1.91 -8.22
C CYS A 208 -10.70 -2.12 -9.59
N ARG A 209 -11.12 -3.36 -9.87
CA ARG A 209 -11.77 -3.75 -11.12
C ARG A 209 -12.99 -2.89 -11.44
N PHE A 210 -13.57 -2.29 -10.41
CA PHE A 210 -14.76 -1.46 -10.51
C PHE A 210 -14.43 0.00 -10.82
N CYS A 211 -13.54 0.65 -10.05
CA CYS A 211 -13.29 2.09 -10.20
C CYS A 211 -12.01 2.44 -10.97
N GLN A 212 -11.08 1.48 -11.17
CA GLN A 212 -9.79 1.65 -11.84
C GLN A 212 -8.89 2.77 -11.26
N MET A 213 -9.20 3.28 -10.06
CA MET A 213 -8.52 4.45 -9.47
C MET A 213 -7.83 4.18 -8.13
N GLU A 214 -8.35 3.27 -7.31
CA GLU A 214 -7.78 2.91 -6.01
C GLU A 214 -7.46 1.42 -5.97
N VAL A 215 -6.68 0.95 -4.97
CA VAL A 215 -6.32 -0.46 -4.83
C VAL A 215 -7.56 -1.33 -4.57
N GLU A 216 -7.66 -2.47 -5.24
CA GLU A 216 -8.71 -3.46 -5.04
C GLU A 216 -8.62 -4.06 -3.62
N ASP A 217 -9.33 -3.47 -2.67
CA ASP A 217 -9.62 -4.11 -1.39
C ASP A 217 -11.12 -4.41 -1.25
N GLU A 218 -11.44 -5.41 -0.44
CA GLU A 218 -12.80 -5.92 -0.24
C GLU A 218 -13.75 -4.80 0.22
N THR A 219 -13.24 -3.85 1.01
CA THR A 219 -13.97 -2.67 1.48
C THR A 219 -14.21 -1.65 0.37
N HIS A 220 -13.23 -1.41 -0.50
CA HIS A 220 -13.29 -0.47 -1.61
C HIS A 220 -14.25 -0.99 -2.69
N ALA A 221 -14.13 -2.28 -3.06
CA ALA A 221 -15.07 -2.95 -3.95
C ALA A 221 -16.49 -3.01 -3.37
N ALA A 222 -16.62 -3.21 -2.06
CA ALA A 222 -17.92 -3.26 -1.39
C ALA A 222 -18.59 -1.89 -1.24
N LEU A 223 -17.83 -0.82 -0.95
CA LEU A 223 -18.40 0.45 -0.49
C LEU A 223 -18.58 1.49 -1.59
N VAL A 224 -17.71 1.58 -2.60
CA VAL A 224 -17.76 2.71 -3.55
C VAL A 224 -19.02 2.70 -4.43
N TYR A 225 -19.44 1.53 -4.91
CA TYR A 225 -20.65 1.41 -5.73
C TYR A 225 -21.92 1.22 -4.90
N PHE A 226 -21.83 0.45 -3.81
CA PHE A 226 -22.95 0.27 -2.89
C PHE A 226 -23.40 1.60 -2.28
N LEU A 227 -22.47 2.44 -1.81
CA LEU A 227 -22.83 3.71 -1.19
C LEU A 227 -23.45 4.68 -2.20
N ARG A 228 -23.01 4.67 -3.46
CA ARG A 228 -23.62 5.49 -4.51
C ARG A 228 -25.11 5.15 -4.71
N ASP A 229 -25.42 3.86 -4.79
CA ASP A 229 -26.80 3.39 -4.97
C ASP A 229 -27.64 3.55 -3.70
N VAL A 230 -27.03 3.39 -2.52
CA VAL A 230 -27.68 3.61 -1.21
C VAL A 230 -28.01 5.09 -1.01
N PHE A 231 -27.10 6.01 -1.35
CA PHE A 231 -27.35 7.44 -1.25
C PHE A 231 -28.38 7.93 -2.27
N GLY A 232 -28.49 7.28 -3.43
CA GLY A 232 -29.57 7.51 -4.38
C GLY A 232 -30.96 7.14 -3.84
N LEU A 233 -31.05 6.09 -3.01
CA LEU A 233 -32.32 5.64 -2.41
C LEU A 233 -32.69 6.41 -1.14
N ARG A 234 -31.69 6.88 -0.40
CA ARG A 234 -31.84 7.59 0.87
C ARG A 234 -30.90 8.80 0.88
N PRO A 235 -31.30 9.91 0.25
CA PRO A 235 -30.48 11.13 0.16
C PRO A 235 -30.16 11.77 1.52
N SER A 236 -30.85 11.39 2.59
CA SER A 236 -30.65 11.88 3.94
C SER A 236 -29.56 11.15 4.74
N LEU A 237 -29.12 9.96 4.30
CA LEU A 237 -28.07 9.19 4.98
C LEU A 237 -26.68 9.85 5.05
N PRO A 238 -26.21 10.61 4.04
CA PRO A 238 -24.93 11.32 4.10
C PRO A 238 -24.86 12.33 5.26
N HIS A 239 -25.99 12.89 5.68
CA HIS A 239 -26.02 13.82 6.81
C HIS A 239 -25.96 13.09 8.16
N SER A 240 -26.45 11.86 8.21
CA SER A 240 -26.39 10.98 9.38
C SER A 240 -25.02 10.31 9.55
N SER A 241 -24.30 10.06 8.46
CA SER A 241 -22.94 9.47 8.50
C SER A 241 -21.88 10.42 9.09
N VAL A 242 -22.10 11.73 9.00
CA VAL A 242 -21.27 12.75 9.65
C VAL A 242 -21.41 12.70 11.18
N GLN A 243 -22.49 12.13 11.71
CA GLN A 243 -22.75 12.02 13.14
C GLN A 243 -22.30 10.69 13.77
N THR A 244 -21.98 9.68 12.96
CA THR A 244 -21.48 8.39 13.47
C THR A 244 -20.00 8.48 13.81
N GLN A 245 -19.62 8.02 15.02
CA GLN A 245 -18.25 8.13 15.54
C GLN A 245 -17.27 7.14 14.87
N SER A 246 -17.78 6.10 14.19
CA SER A 246 -16.97 5.10 13.49
C SER A 246 -17.66 4.55 12.24
N ALA A 247 -16.87 4.02 11.30
CA ALA A 247 -17.37 3.35 10.10
C ALA A 247 -18.16 2.06 10.43
N GLU A 248 -17.87 1.43 11.57
CA GLU A 248 -18.57 0.23 12.04
C GLU A 248 -20.00 0.59 12.52
N ASP A 249 -20.16 1.72 13.20
CA ASP A 249 -21.48 2.23 13.60
C ASP A 249 -22.33 2.63 12.39
N PHE A 250 -21.69 3.23 11.38
CA PHE A 250 -22.36 3.56 10.12
C PHE A 250 -22.83 2.30 9.38
N LEU A 251 -21.97 1.27 9.28
CA LEU A 251 -22.34 0.00 8.66
C LEU A 251 -23.44 -0.73 9.45
N ALA A 252 -23.39 -0.70 10.79
CA ALA A 252 -24.45 -1.23 11.64
C ALA A 252 -25.78 -0.50 11.39
N CYS A 253 -25.76 0.83 11.27
CA CYS A 253 -26.95 1.61 10.90
C CYS A 253 -27.52 1.24 9.53
N LEU A 254 -26.65 0.96 8.54
CA LEU A 254 -27.08 0.50 7.20
C LEU A 254 -27.71 -0.90 7.24
N LEU A 255 -27.16 -1.80 8.06
CA LEU A 255 -27.65 -3.17 8.24
C LEU A 255 -28.96 -3.26 9.06
N LEU A 256 -29.35 -2.19 9.74
CA LEU A 256 -30.62 -2.09 10.45
C LEU A 256 -31.78 -1.65 9.53
N ASP A 257 -31.49 -1.09 8.35
CA ASP A 257 -32.52 -0.78 7.35
C ASP A 257 -32.75 -2.01 6.45
N GLN A 258 -33.95 -2.58 6.56
CA GLN A 258 -34.34 -3.80 5.83
C GLN A 258 -34.31 -3.60 4.31
N ALA A 259 -34.59 -2.39 3.80
CA ALA A 259 -34.57 -2.09 2.37
C ALA A 259 -33.14 -2.02 1.82
N ILE A 260 -32.19 -1.58 2.64
CA ILE A 260 -30.77 -1.52 2.31
C ILE A 260 -30.13 -2.90 2.44
N THR A 261 -30.48 -3.65 3.49
CA THR A 261 -29.92 -4.97 3.79
C THR A 261 -30.17 -5.99 2.67
N SER A 262 -31.38 -6.06 2.11
CA SER A 262 -31.67 -6.97 0.99
C SER A 262 -30.88 -6.61 -0.27
N ARG A 263 -30.65 -5.31 -0.51
CA ARG A 263 -29.80 -4.85 -1.63
C ARG A 263 -28.32 -5.10 -1.36
N MET A 264 -27.87 -4.93 -0.13
CA MET A 264 -26.51 -5.24 0.29
C MET A 264 -26.20 -6.71 0.10
N ALA A 265 -27.11 -7.61 0.51
CA ALA A 265 -26.96 -9.04 0.30
C ALA A 265 -26.87 -9.41 -1.18
N ARG A 266 -27.70 -8.81 -2.03
CA ARG A 266 -27.64 -9.00 -3.49
C ARG A 266 -26.36 -8.44 -4.08
N TYR A 267 -25.94 -7.25 -3.66
CA TYR A 267 -24.71 -6.61 -4.12
C TYR A 267 -23.46 -7.41 -3.72
N VAL A 268 -23.40 -7.91 -2.48
CA VAL A 268 -22.33 -8.81 -2.02
C VAL A 268 -22.31 -10.10 -2.85
N TYR A 269 -23.48 -10.68 -3.14
CA TYR A 269 -23.58 -11.85 -4.01
C TYR A 269 -23.05 -11.56 -5.42
N ASP A 270 -23.50 -10.47 -6.04
CA ASP A 270 -23.08 -10.07 -7.39
C ASP A 270 -21.57 -9.74 -7.42
N MET A 271 -21.04 -9.10 -6.38
CA MET A 271 -19.61 -8.81 -6.21
C MET A 271 -18.79 -10.11 -6.09
N LEU A 272 -19.22 -11.06 -5.26
CA LEU A 272 -18.56 -12.36 -5.12
C LEU A 272 -18.58 -13.15 -6.44
N GLN A 273 -19.68 -13.10 -7.19
CA GLN A 273 -19.76 -13.68 -8.53
C GLN A 273 -18.76 -13.05 -9.51
N ILE A 274 -18.56 -11.73 -9.47
CA ILE A 274 -17.54 -11.05 -10.29
C ILE A 274 -16.13 -11.48 -9.88
N PHE A 275 -15.87 -11.60 -8.57
CA PHE A 275 -14.58 -12.09 -8.07
C PHE A 275 -14.27 -13.53 -8.49
N GLU A 276 -15.29 -14.39 -8.55
CA GLU A 276 -15.14 -15.79 -8.98
C GLU A 276 -14.99 -15.94 -10.50
N THR A 277 -15.63 -15.07 -11.29
CA THR A 277 -15.73 -15.23 -12.76
C THR A 277 -14.74 -14.41 -13.56
N GLN A 278 -14.27 -13.28 -13.03
CA GLN A 278 -13.33 -12.41 -13.72
C GLN A 278 -11.92 -12.56 -13.18
N ALA A 279 -10.93 -12.56 -14.08
CA ALA A 279 -9.53 -12.42 -13.67
C ALA A 279 -9.28 -11.01 -13.10
N MET A 280 -8.27 -10.90 -12.24
CA MET A 280 -7.83 -9.62 -11.68
C MET A 280 -7.51 -8.64 -12.80
N TRP A 281 -8.08 -7.43 -12.73
CA TRP A 281 -7.82 -6.40 -13.73
C TRP A 281 -6.39 -5.91 -13.53
N VAL A 282 -5.60 -6.05 -14.60
CA VAL A 282 -4.23 -5.54 -14.66
C VAL A 282 -4.27 -4.33 -15.60
N PRO A 283 -3.84 -3.14 -15.16
CA PRO A 283 -3.81 -1.96 -16.02
C PRO A 283 -3.06 -2.24 -17.33
N PRO A 284 -3.56 -1.75 -18.48
CA PRO A 284 -2.93 -1.98 -19.79
C PRO A 284 -1.49 -1.42 -19.88
N GLU A 285 -1.12 -0.50 -19.01
CA GLU A 285 0.23 0.08 -18.91
C GLU A 285 1.29 -0.94 -18.45
N HIS A 286 0.87 -2.01 -17.77
CA HIS A 286 1.76 -3.13 -17.41
C HIS A 286 2.01 -4.12 -18.56
N PHE A 287 1.27 -4.03 -19.67
CA PHE A 287 1.55 -4.82 -20.87
C PHE A 287 2.63 -4.20 -21.76
N ASN A 288 2.83 -2.88 -21.69
CA ASN A 288 3.79 -2.15 -22.54
C ASN A 288 5.22 -2.09 -21.98
N LEU A 289 5.47 -2.63 -20.79
CA LEU A 289 6.82 -2.84 -20.24
C LEU A 289 7.38 -4.25 -20.56
N ILE A 290 6.72 -4.98 -21.47
CA ILE A 290 7.14 -6.33 -21.93
C ILE A 290 7.19 -6.36 -23.47
N GLY A 291 7.77 -5.32 -24.06
CA GLY A 291 8.29 -5.30 -25.43
C GLY A 291 9.80 -5.28 -25.43
#